data_AF-A0A9X3UFW4-F1
#
_entry.id   AF-A0A9X3UFW4-F1
#
_cell.length_a   1.000
_cell.length_b   1.000
_cell.length_c   1.000
_cell.angle_alpha   90.00
_cell.angle_beta   90.00
_cell.angle_gamma   90.00
#
_symmetry.space_group_name_H-M   'P 1'
#
loop_
_entity.id
_entity.type
_entity.pdbx_description
1 polymer ?
#
loop_
_entity_poly.entity_id
_entity_poly.type
_entity_poly.pdbx_seq_one_letter_code
_entity_poly.pdbx_strand_id
1 'polypeptide(L)'
;MVQLSGRTVQDAEDPDGDIAIDIIGLRPGEKLFEELLITDSVVGTHHPKIMRADEKRDPSEIGIGQLLEALQEDLAGDSPDRLRMTLKQAVEGYDPEILEPAAALQTSADVLSLEERRAFRQKSL
;
A
#
# COMPACT_ATOMS: atom_id res chain seq x y z
N MET A 1 7.48 -15.41 11.83
CA MET A 1 8.81 -15.29 12.48
C MET A 1 8.89 -16.06 13.81
N VAL A 2 7.82 -16.18 14.59
CA VAL A 2 7.78 -16.99 15.84
C VAL A 2 8.33 -18.41 15.62
N GLN A 3 7.74 -19.17 14.69
CA GLN A 3 8.18 -20.54 14.38
C GLN A 3 9.59 -20.60 13.78
N LEU A 4 9.96 -19.65 12.92
CA LEU A 4 11.32 -19.57 12.35
C LEU A 4 12.40 -19.30 13.41
N SER A 5 12.00 -18.81 14.58
CA SER A 5 12.87 -18.63 15.74
C SER A 5 12.90 -19.84 16.69
N GLY A 6 12.22 -20.95 16.34
CA GLY A 6 12.17 -22.17 17.15
C GLY A 6 11.24 -22.09 18.37
N ARG A 7 10.30 -21.15 18.37
CA ARG A 7 9.30 -20.94 19.43
C ARG A 7 7.89 -21.29 18.97
N THR A 8 7.01 -21.65 19.91
CA THR A 8 5.59 -21.91 19.62
C THR A 8 4.72 -20.67 19.82
N VAL A 9 3.60 -20.63 19.09
CA VAL A 9 2.57 -19.59 19.27
C VAL A 9 1.65 -20.05 20.38
N GLN A 10 1.32 -19.15 21.30
CA GLN A 10 0.29 -19.39 22.30
C GLN A 10 -1.07 -19.06 21.70
N ASP A 11 -1.93 -20.08 21.55
CA ASP A 11 -3.28 -19.94 21.00
C ASP A 11 -4.27 -20.90 21.67
N ALA A 12 -5.46 -21.05 21.10
CA ALA A 12 -6.50 -21.92 21.67
C ALA A 12 -6.17 -23.42 21.59
N GLU A 13 -5.31 -23.82 20.66
CA GLU A 13 -4.87 -25.21 20.48
C GLU A 13 -3.59 -25.52 21.29
N ASP A 14 -2.70 -24.54 21.46
CA ASP A 14 -1.52 -24.60 22.34
C ASP A 14 -1.52 -23.47 23.39
N PRO A 15 -2.25 -23.64 24.52
CA PRO A 15 -2.33 -22.60 25.56
C PRO A 15 -1.02 -22.36 26.32
N ASP A 16 -0.06 -23.28 26.23
CA ASP A 16 1.24 -23.22 26.89
C ASP A 16 2.35 -22.73 25.95
N GLY A 17 1.99 -22.23 24.76
CA GLY A 17 2.94 -21.75 23.77
C GLY A 17 3.82 -20.59 24.28
N ASP A 18 5.01 -20.45 23.69
CA ASP A 18 6.03 -19.51 24.18
C ASP A 18 5.66 -18.02 23.99
N ILE A 19 4.86 -17.69 22.97
CA ILE A 19 4.57 -16.32 22.55
C ILE A 19 3.09 -16.14 22.20
N ALA A 20 2.39 -15.31 22.98
CA ALA A 20 1.04 -14.85 22.67
C ALA A 20 0.98 -13.89 21.47
N ILE A 21 -0.12 -13.96 20.72
CA ILE A 21 -0.46 -13.02 19.64
C ILE A 21 -1.77 -12.33 19.97
N ASP A 22 -1.70 -11.05 20.28
CA ASP A 22 -2.87 -10.21 20.53
C ASP A 22 -3.24 -9.41 19.28
N ILE A 23 -4.50 -9.51 18.84
CA ILE A 23 -5.03 -8.73 17.73
C ILE A 23 -5.65 -7.45 18.29
N ILE A 24 -4.98 -6.31 18.08
CA ILE A 24 -5.42 -5.00 18.58
C ILE A 24 -6.23 -4.16 17.56
N GLY A 25 -6.46 -4.72 16.37
CA GLY A 25 -7.14 -4.04 15.27
C GLY A 25 -6.24 -3.12 14.45
N LEU A 26 -6.84 -2.49 13.44
CA LEU A 26 -6.17 -1.53 12.57
C LEU A 26 -6.13 -0.14 13.23
N ARG A 27 -5.03 0.57 13.03
CA ARG A 27 -4.85 1.96 13.42
C ARG A 27 -5.47 2.89 12.35
N PRO A 28 -5.81 4.14 12.71
CA PRO A 28 -6.29 5.12 11.74
C PRO A 28 -5.32 5.29 10.57
N GLY A 29 -5.83 5.16 9.35
CA GLY A 29 -5.03 5.25 8.12
C GLY A 29 -4.32 3.95 7.71
N GLU A 30 -4.50 2.84 8.44
CA GLU A 30 -3.99 1.53 8.01
C GLU A 30 -4.95 0.82 7.06
N LYS A 31 -4.39 0.20 6.03
CA LYS A 31 -5.10 -0.72 5.13
C LYS A 31 -4.76 -2.16 5.49
N LEU A 32 -5.75 -3.06 5.39
CA LEU A 32 -5.51 -4.50 5.57
C LEU A 32 -4.74 -5.12 4.38
N PHE A 33 -4.95 -4.54 3.19
CA PHE A 33 -4.31 -4.96 1.94
C PHE A 33 -3.81 -3.72 1.18
N GLU A 34 -2.58 -3.79 0.69
CA GLU A 34 -1.98 -2.77 -0.18
C GLU A 34 -2.33 -3.04 -1.66
N GLU A 35 -2.27 -2.00 -2.49
CA GLU A 35 -2.41 -2.18 -3.93
C GLU A 35 -1.20 -2.95 -4.51
N LEU A 36 -1.47 -3.87 -5.44
CA LEU A 36 -0.40 -4.52 -6.20
C LEU A 36 0.15 -3.55 -7.25
N LEU A 37 1.46 -3.34 -7.27
CA LEU A 37 2.16 -2.48 -8.24
C LEU A 37 2.19 -3.03 -9.68
N ILE A 38 1.47 -4.12 -9.96
CA ILE A 38 1.36 -4.73 -11.30
C ILE A 38 -0.01 -4.36 -11.87
N THR A 39 -0.24 -3.07 -12.07
CA THR A 39 -1.45 -2.54 -12.73
C THR A 39 -1.20 -2.35 -14.23
N ASP A 40 -2.24 -2.05 -15.00
CA ASP A 40 -2.20 -1.98 -16.47
C ASP A 40 -1.21 -0.95 -17.05
N SER A 41 -0.70 -0.03 -16.23
CA SER A 41 0.20 1.06 -16.64
C SER A 41 1.63 0.90 -16.11
N VAL A 42 2.23 -0.28 -16.27
CA VAL A 42 3.66 -0.50 -15.97
C VAL A 42 4.46 -0.91 -17.19
N VAL A 43 5.65 -0.33 -17.33
CA VAL A 43 6.59 -0.56 -18.44
C VAL A 43 7.81 -1.31 -17.91
N GLY A 44 8.20 -2.38 -18.60
CA GLY A 44 9.41 -3.14 -18.26
C GLY A 44 10.68 -2.31 -18.43
N THR A 45 11.69 -2.58 -17.60
CA THR A 45 13.05 -2.06 -17.79
C THR A 45 13.96 -3.16 -18.34
N HIS A 46 15.25 -2.86 -18.53
CA HIS A 46 16.24 -3.89 -18.92
C HIS A 46 16.37 -5.01 -17.88
N HIS A 47 16.17 -4.71 -16.58
CA HIS A 47 16.29 -5.71 -15.54
C HIS A 47 14.94 -6.41 -15.32
N PRO A 48 14.87 -7.75 -15.32
CA PRO A 48 13.61 -8.51 -15.32
C PRO A 48 12.75 -8.33 -14.06
N LYS A 49 13.33 -7.83 -12.97
CA LYS A 49 12.63 -7.55 -11.70
C LYS A 49 12.36 -6.05 -11.45
N ILE A 50 12.68 -5.18 -12.40
CA ILE A 50 12.47 -3.73 -12.26
C ILE A 50 11.46 -3.30 -13.32
N MET A 51 10.38 -2.70 -12.85
CA MET A 51 9.29 -2.15 -13.67
C MET A 51 9.16 -0.65 -13.34
N ARG A 52 8.66 0.14 -14.28
CA ARG A 52 8.41 1.58 -14.12
C ARG A 52 6.92 1.84 -14.29
N ALA A 53 6.31 2.61 -13.40
CA ALA A 53 4.94 3.09 -13.59
C ALA A 53 4.89 4.13 -14.73
N ASP A 54 3.87 4.03 -15.58
CA ASP A 54 3.58 4.97 -16.65
C ASP A 54 2.42 5.87 -16.21
N GLU A 55 2.75 6.94 -15.49
CA GLU A 55 1.77 7.89 -14.97
C GLU A 55 1.41 8.94 -16.02
N LYS A 56 0.11 9.17 -16.23
CA LYS A 56 -0.41 10.13 -17.23
C LYS A 56 -0.42 11.58 -16.77
N ARG A 57 0.19 11.91 -15.61
CA ARG A 57 0.15 13.25 -15.04
C ARG A 57 1.17 14.15 -15.73
N ASP A 58 0.71 15.28 -16.27
CA ASP A 58 1.56 16.35 -16.78
C ASP A 58 2.07 17.19 -15.59
N PRO A 59 3.37 17.14 -15.26
CA PRO A 59 3.94 17.80 -14.09
C PRO A 59 4.30 19.25 -14.39
N SER A 60 3.45 20.00 -15.11
CA SER A 60 3.72 21.40 -15.43
C SER A 60 4.21 22.16 -14.19
N GLU A 61 5.34 22.86 -14.33
CA GLU A 61 6.14 23.37 -13.20
C GLU A 61 5.34 24.31 -12.27
N ILE A 62 4.33 24.98 -12.81
CA ILE A 62 3.49 25.94 -12.09
C ILE A 62 2.60 25.25 -11.04
N GLY A 63 2.06 24.07 -11.34
CA GLY A 63 1.14 23.38 -10.43
C GLY A 63 1.85 22.75 -9.22
N ILE A 64 3.05 22.21 -9.42
CA ILE A 64 3.84 21.62 -8.34
C ILE A 64 4.43 22.70 -7.42
N GLY A 65 4.91 23.81 -7.98
CA GLY A 65 5.46 24.92 -7.18
C GLY A 65 4.44 25.49 -6.18
N GLN A 66 3.22 25.78 -6.66
CA GLN A 66 2.13 26.27 -5.82
C GLN A 66 1.73 25.28 -4.72
N LEU A 67 1.70 23.98 -5.05
CA LEU A 67 1.42 22.94 -4.08
C LEU A 67 2.49 22.89 -2.99
N LEU A 68 3.77 22.99 -3.35
CA LEU A 68 4.87 22.98 -2.39
C LEU A 68 4.84 24.20 -1.46
N GLU A 69 4.52 25.38 -1.99
CA GLU A 69 4.33 26.59 -1.17
C GLU A 69 3.18 26.40 -0.17
N ALA A 70 2.02 25.92 -0.62
CA ALA A 70 0.88 25.66 0.26
C ALA A 70 1.21 24.65 1.37
N LEU A 71 1.92 23.55 1.02
CA LEU A 71 2.36 22.57 2.01
C LEU A 71 3.34 23.16 3.03
N GLN A 72 4.26 24.03 2.62
CA GLN A 72 5.19 24.70 3.52
C GLN A 72 4.47 25.62 4.51
N GLU A 73 3.48 26.39 4.03
CA GLU A 73 2.67 27.27 4.88
C GLU A 73 1.83 26.47 5.89
N ASP A 74 1.21 25.37 5.46
CA ASP A 74 0.42 24.51 6.34
C ASP A 74 1.26 23.83 7.42
N LEU A 75 2.47 23.39 7.07
CA LEU A 75 3.44 22.83 8.02
C LEU A 75 3.96 23.89 8.99
N ALA A 76 4.31 25.08 8.51
CA ALA A 76 4.78 26.18 9.37
C ALA A 76 3.70 26.67 10.32
N GLY A 77 2.43 26.60 9.91
CA GLY A 77 1.26 26.96 10.71
C GLY A 77 0.74 25.84 11.62
N ASP A 78 1.42 24.69 11.71
CA ASP A 78 1.03 23.51 12.51
C ASP A 78 -0.47 23.20 12.43
N SER A 79 -1.00 23.14 11.20
CA SER A 79 -2.43 23.00 10.93
C SER A 79 -2.73 21.68 10.20
N PRO A 80 -2.87 20.56 10.92
CA PRO A 80 -3.09 19.24 10.32
C PRO A 80 -4.31 19.14 9.41
N ASP A 81 -5.37 19.89 9.71
CA ASP A 81 -6.60 19.85 8.91
C ASP A 81 -6.41 20.51 7.55
N ARG A 82 -5.70 21.65 7.50
CA ARG A 82 -5.34 22.28 6.23
C ARG A 82 -4.41 21.40 5.41
N LEU A 83 -3.41 20.80 6.07
CA LEU A 83 -2.51 19.85 5.42
C LEU A 83 -3.26 18.68 4.79
N ARG A 84 -4.24 18.09 5.50
CA ARG A 84 -5.10 17.02 4.94
C ARG A 84 -5.92 17.51 3.75
N MET A 85 -6.46 18.73 3.80
CA MET A 85 -7.21 19.31 2.67
C MET A 85 -6.31 19.51 1.45
N THR A 86 -5.12 20.07 1.63
CA THR A 86 -4.11 20.27 0.58
C THR A 86 -3.73 18.92 -0.05
N LEU A 87 -3.50 17.88 0.76
CA LEU A 87 -3.22 16.52 0.28
C LEU A 87 -4.41 15.89 -0.47
N LYS A 88 -5.65 16.04 0.03
CA LYS A 88 -6.88 15.57 -0.66
C LYS A 88 -7.05 16.18 -2.06
N GLN A 89 -6.63 17.43 -2.24
CA GLN A 89 -6.70 18.09 -3.55
C GLN A 89 -5.57 17.66 -4.50
N ALA A 90 -4.37 17.40 -3.96
CA ALA A 90 -3.18 17.14 -4.75
C ALA A 90 -2.99 15.66 -5.14
N VAL A 91 -3.31 14.74 -4.23
CA VAL A 91 -3.00 13.32 -4.35
C VAL A 91 -4.26 12.57 -4.73
N GLU A 92 -4.30 12.03 -5.94
CA GLU A 92 -5.38 11.17 -6.39
C GLU A 92 -5.43 9.91 -5.50
N GLY A 93 -6.64 9.54 -5.04
CA GLY A 93 -6.83 8.40 -4.17
C GLY A 93 -6.45 8.60 -2.70
N TYR A 94 -6.02 9.80 -2.29
CA TYR A 94 -5.79 10.10 -0.86
C TYR A 94 -7.12 10.28 -0.12
N ASP A 95 -7.40 9.35 0.80
CA ASP A 95 -8.50 9.46 1.73
C ASP A 95 -8.03 9.11 3.16
N PRO A 96 -7.90 10.09 4.07
CA PRO A 96 -7.45 9.90 5.44
C PRO A 96 -8.51 9.25 6.35
N GLU A 97 -9.74 9.07 5.87
CA GLU A 97 -10.86 8.51 6.63
C GLU A 97 -11.13 7.04 6.26
N ILE A 98 -10.41 6.49 5.27
CA ILE A 98 -10.54 5.08 4.90
C ILE A 98 -10.13 4.18 6.08
N LEU A 99 -11.14 3.52 6.63
CA LEU A 99 -11.07 2.31 7.44
C LEU A 99 -11.77 1.22 6.63
N GLU A 100 -11.16 0.73 5.55
CA GLU A 100 -11.76 -0.31 4.70
C GLU A 100 -11.64 -1.69 5.38
N PRO A 101 -12.74 -2.32 5.83
CA PRO A 101 -12.75 -3.76 6.03
C PRO A 101 -12.81 -4.43 4.66
N ALA A 102 -11.94 -5.39 4.42
CA ALA A 102 -11.68 -6.01 3.11
C ALA A 102 -12.83 -6.79 2.42
N ALA A 103 -14.09 -6.55 2.76
CA ALA A 103 -15.25 -7.24 2.20
C ALA A 103 -15.80 -6.62 0.90
N ALA A 104 -15.28 -5.48 0.43
CA ALA A 104 -15.79 -4.81 -0.78
C ALA A 104 -15.09 -5.20 -2.09
N LEU A 105 -14.08 -6.08 -2.08
CA LEU A 105 -13.48 -6.62 -3.30
C LEU A 105 -14.32 -7.79 -3.86
N GLN A 106 -15.56 -7.49 -4.26
CA GLN A 106 -16.25 -8.31 -5.25
C GLN A 106 -15.63 -8.04 -6.62
N THR A 107 -14.73 -8.96 -7.01
CA THR A 107 -14.56 -9.50 -8.37
C THR A 107 -14.69 -8.52 -9.55
N SER A 108 -13.54 -8.06 -10.08
CA SER A 108 -13.22 -8.13 -11.52
C SER A 108 -11.84 -7.51 -11.81
N ALA A 109 -10.77 -8.25 -11.54
CA ALA A 109 -9.48 -8.10 -12.22
C ALA A 109 -8.65 -9.33 -11.86
N ASP A 110 -8.19 -10.03 -12.88
CA ASP A 110 -7.62 -11.38 -12.82
C ASP A 110 -6.59 -11.56 -11.70
N VAL A 111 -7.01 -12.24 -10.63
CA VAL A 111 -6.08 -12.87 -9.70
C VAL A 111 -5.43 -14.00 -10.49
N LEU A 112 -4.25 -13.73 -11.05
CA LEU A 112 -3.45 -14.76 -11.71
C LEU A 112 -3.37 -15.98 -10.77
N SER A 113 -3.86 -17.09 -11.29
CA SER A 113 -3.90 -18.40 -10.65
C SER A 113 -2.49 -18.78 -10.17
N LEU A 114 -2.41 -19.67 -9.17
CA LEU A 114 -1.13 -20.19 -8.68
C LEU A 114 -0.28 -20.80 -9.80
N GLU A 115 -0.91 -21.27 -10.89
CA GLU A 115 -0.23 -21.79 -12.07
C GLU A 115 0.42 -20.69 -12.91
N GLU A 116 -0.28 -19.56 -13.11
CA GLU A 116 0.26 -18.39 -13.81
C GLU A 116 1.40 -17.71 -13.03
N ARG A 117 1.29 -17.69 -11.69
CA ARG A 117 2.37 -17.23 -10.79
C ARG A 117 3.62 -18.12 -10.87
N ARG A 118 3.45 -19.43 -11.10
CA ARG A 118 4.56 -20.38 -11.28
C ARG A 118 5.22 -20.23 -12.65
N ALA A 119 4.43 -19.99 -13.70
CA ALA A 119 4.94 -19.75 -15.05
C ALA A 119 5.79 -18.47 -15.14
N PHE A 120 5.40 -17.40 -14.44
CA PHE A 120 6.20 -16.17 -14.37
C PHE A 120 7.55 -16.39 -13.67
N ARG A 121 7.59 -17.26 -12.64
CA ARG A 121 8.82 -17.60 -11.91
C ARG A 121 9.78 -18.46 -12.73
N GLN A 122 9.29 -19.29 -13.67
CA GLN A 122 10.14 -20.13 -14.53
C GLN A 122 10.71 -19.42 -15.75
N LYS A 123 10.10 -18.33 -16.23
CA LYS A 123 10.62 -17.53 -17.37
C LYS A 123 11.75 -16.54 -17.00
N SER A 124 12.22 -16.55 -15.75
CA SER A 124 13.31 -15.70 -15.25
C SER A 124 14.61 -16.46 -14.95
N LEU A 125 14.84 -17.59 -15.62
CA LEU A 125 16.15 -18.25 -15.70
C LEU A 125 16.67 -18.25 -17.13
#